data_AF-A0A523AMJ9-F1
#
_entry.id   AF-A0A523AMJ9-F1
#
_cell.length_a   1.000
_cell.length_b   1.000
_cell.length_c   1.000
_cell.angle_alpha   90.00
_cell.angle_beta   90.00
_cell.angle_gamma   90.00
#
_symmetry.space_group_name_H-M   'P 1'
#
loop_
_entity.id
_entity.type
_entity.pdbx_description
1 polymer ?
#
loop_
_entity_poly.entity_id
_entity_poly.type
_entity_poly.pdbx_seq_one_letter_code
_entity_poly.pdbx_strand_id
1 'polypeptide(L)'
;MRFFLRARLRFSGGLEEFRGEIGRLLEGSAELLRRGAPPGREGARVEGWEVRGEELELRIVSDRYVRAHSALLRLAKELRDLLGRHRLGLRGMEGEEYRIELPSLPGEAEDLLRGLRHEVRRGEEGVVLTLRGLSESDLRRGTVDRLVSLAERAPAAPQGVQAPRVVREEEGVPPLFSGNPTEEMERRGWIQEFPGRGQWLYGPPFAELLWAVEGLILEEVVRPLGFREALFPKLIPLEVMRKMPGYLDGIPEGMYYVCSPPRDPQAFSEFKAEVRLRRRVVPELLREAVEPPSYVLAPAQCEPFYQMFSGGRVRLEDLPVKLFDRSGWTYRWEGGGAEGLIRTHEFRRIELVFLGSPEQVVEIREGVRERSENLLRKLGLRWRLTVATPFYLREGEREEGGPEAATYDLEVRLPYKDDWLEVASLNVHGEKFVRSFGIKEARGRRIWTGCCGFGTTRWVVGFLAHYGLEEGSWPEAVRARVRVLSTGEKGEG
;
A
#
# COMPACT_ATOMS: atom_id res chain seq x y z
N MET A 1 -17.30 -7.33 -27.26
CA MET A 1 -16.32 -6.25 -27.11
C MET A 1 -15.45 -6.19 -28.33
N ARG A 2 -15.23 -4.98 -28.84
CA ARG A 2 -14.28 -4.70 -29.92
C ARG A 2 -13.32 -3.60 -29.49
N PHE A 3 -12.12 -3.65 -30.01
CA PHE A 3 -11.05 -2.71 -29.70
C PHE A 3 -10.53 -2.12 -31.00
N PHE A 4 -10.36 -0.81 -31.03
CA PHE A 4 -9.85 -0.06 -32.17
C PHE A 4 -8.69 0.77 -31.67
N LEU A 5 -7.55 0.68 -32.35
CA LEU A 5 -6.36 1.43 -31.99
C LEU A 5 -5.83 2.13 -33.23
N ARG A 6 -5.75 3.45 -33.15
CA ARG A 6 -4.93 4.26 -34.04
C ARG A 6 -3.61 4.53 -33.33
N ALA A 7 -2.54 3.95 -33.85
CA ALA A 7 -1.21 4.03 -33.26
C ALA A 7 -0.21 4.63 -34.25
N ARG A 8 0.81 5.26 -33.69
CA ARG A 8 1.91 5.84 -34.45
C ARG A 8 3.22 5.26 -33.96
N LEU A 9 4.05 4.79 -34.90
CA LEU A 9 5.41 4.34 -34.65
C LEU A 9 6.37 5.31 -35.32
N ARG A 10 7.37 5.78 -34.58
CA ARG A 10 8.40 6.68 -35.11
C ARG A 10 9.72 5.94 -35.28
N PHE A 11 10.33 6.05 -36.46
CA PHE A 11 11.62 5.44 -36.78
C PHE A 11 12.73 6.50 -36.87
N SER A 12 13.98 6.07 -37.01
CA SER A 12 15.15 6.94 -37.06
C SER A 12 15.41 7.60 -38.41
N GLY A 13 14.55 7.37 -39.39
CA GLY A 13 14.70 7.85 -40.76
C GLY A 13 13.47 7.55 -41.61
N GLY A 14 13.46 8.05 -42.85
CA GLY A 14 12.32 7.97 -43.76
C GLY A 14 11.92 6.54 -44.14
N LEU A 15 10.61 6.31 -44.23
CA LEU A 15 10.01 5.00 -44.48
C LEU A 15 9.43 4.84 -45.89
N GLU A 16 9.38 5.91 -46.70
CA GLU A 16 8.69 5.91 -48.00
C GLU A 16 9.26 4.86 -48.96
N GLU A 17 10.58 4.71 -48.99
CA GLU A 17 11.26 3.72 -49.84
C GLU A 17 10.95 2.26 -49.42
N PHE A 18 10.52 2.06 -48.18
CA PHE A 18 10.23 0.74 -47.59
C PHE A 18 8.74 0.42 -47.54
N ARG A 19 7.89 1.28 -48.11
CA ARG A 19 6.42 1.12 -48.13
C ARG A 19 6.00 -0.27 -48.64
N GLY A 20 6.64 -0.79 -49.68
CA GLY A 20 6.34 -2.12 -50.23
C GLY A 20 6.73 -3.29 -49.31
N GLU A 21 7.82 -3.17 -48.55
CA GLU A 21 8.22 -4.19 -47.56
C GLU A 21 7.31 -4.16 -46.33
N ILE A 22 6.99 -2.95 -45.85
CA ILE A 22 6.05 -2.75 -44.73
C ILE A 22 4.68 -3.33 -45.09
N GLY A 23 4.15 -3.01 -46.28
CA GLY A 23 2.87 -3.54 -46.75
C GLY A 23 2.82 -5.07 -46.75
N ARG A 24 3.83 -5.73 -47.33
CA ARG A 24 3.93 -7.20 -47.36
C ARG A 24 3.97 -7.81 -45.96
N LEU A 25 4.70 -7.21 -45.02
CA LEU A 25 4.75 -7.68 -43.63
C LEU A 25 3.39 -7.56 -42.96
N LEU A 26 2.71 -6.42 -43.12
CA LEU A 26 1.41 -6.17 -42.50
C LEU A 26 0.32 -7.08 -43.09
N GLU A 27 0.29 -7.27 -44.41
CA GLU A 27 -0.62 -8.21 -45.08
C GLU A 27 -0.36 -9.66 -44.65
N GLY A 28 0.90 -10.04 -44.48
CA GLY A 28 1.32 -11.36 -44.00
C GLY A 28 1.13 -11.58 -42.49
N SER A 29 0.71 -10.58 -41.72
CA SER A 29 0.67 -10.65 -40.25
C SER A 29 -0.57 -11.37 -39.68
N ALA A 30 -1.50 -11.83 -40.53
CA ALA A 30 -2.77 -12.41 -40.08
C ALA A 30 -2.62 -13.58 -39.10
N GLU A 31 -1.65 -14.48 -39.32
CA GLU A 31 -1.40 -15.61 -38.42
C GLU A 31 -0.84 -15.14 -37.07
N LEU A 32 0.13 -14.21 -37.09
CA LEU A 32 0.72 -13.60 -35.90
C LEU A 32 -0.33 -12.92 -35.01
N LEU A 33 -1.28 -12.23 -35.66
CA LEU A 33 -2.34 -11.48 -34.99
C LEU A 33 -3.52 -12.34 -34.54
N ARG A 34 -3.58 -13.60 -34.97
CA ARG A 34 -4.54 -14.61 -34.47
C ARG A 34 -3.95 -15.51 -33.38
N ARG A 35 -2.62 -15.55 -33.23
CA ARG A 35 -1.96 -16.42 -32.24
C ARG A 35 -2.45 -16.12 -30.82
N GLY A 36 -3.09 -17.12 -30.20
CA GLY A 36 -3.71 -17.03 -28.87
C GLY A 36 -5.23 -16.83 -28.87
N ALA A 37 -5.85 -16.58 -30.03
CA ALA A 37 -7.30 -16.59 -30.17
C ALA A 37 -7.82 -18.03 -30.36
N PRO A 38 -8.94 -18.41 -29.72
CA PRO A 38 -9.60 -19.70 -29.97
C PRO A 38 -10.06 -19.85 -31.43
N PRO A 39 -10.18 -21.09 -31.96
CA PRO A 39 -10.76 -21.33 -33.27
C PRO A 39 -12.13 -20.67 -33.44
N GLY A 40 -12.34 -19.99 -34.58
CA GLY A 40 -13.58 -19.26 -34.87
C GLY A 40 -13.67 -17.84 -34.31
N ARG A 41 -12.61 -17.32 -33.69
CA ARG A 41 -12.49 -15.91 -33.25
C ARG A 41 -11.62 -15.10 -34.22
N GLU A 42 -11.89 -13.79 -34.34
CA GLU A 42 -11.23 -12.92 -35.31
C GLU A 42 -9.77 -12.63 -34.93
N GLY A 43 -9.46 -12.52 -33.62
CA GLY A 43 -8.16 -12.05 -33.14
C GLY A 43 -7.99 -10.55 -33.39
N ALA A 44 -6.81 -10.15 -33.88
CA ALA A 44 -6.55 -8.79 -34.35
C ALA A 44 -6.29 -8.74 -35.86
N ARG A 45 -6.53 -7.59 -36.47
CA ARG A 45 -6.16 -7.28 -37.86
C ARG A 45 -5.75 -5.83 -38.00
N VAL A 46 -4.87 -5.57 -38.97
CA VAL A 46 -4.59 -4.22 -39.45
C VAL A 46 -5.70 -3.87 -40.45
N GLU A 47 -6.49 -2.86 -40.12
CA GLU A 47 -7.55 -2.32 -40.99
C GLU A 47 -7.00 -1.31 -41.99
N GLY A 48 -5.94 -0.60 -41.62
CA GLY A 48 -5.24 0.30 -42.52
C GLY A 48 -3.92 0.77 -41.94
N TRP A 49 -3.06 1.28 -42.80
CA TRP A 49 -1.78 1.83 -42.41
C TRP A 49 -1.37 2.94 -43.39
N GLU A 50 -0.54 3.87 -42.93
CA GLU A 50 -0.04 4.96 -43.73
C GLU A 50 1.38 5.32 -43.31
N VAL A 51 2.26 5.57 -44.28
CA VAL A 51 3.61 6.09 -44.03
C VAL A 51 3.60 7.59 -44.28
N ARG A 52 4.21 8.35 -43.35
CA ARG A 52 4.44 9.78 -43.46
C ARG A 52 5.85 10.12 -42.98
N GLY A 53 6.79 10.24 -43.90
CA GLY A 53 8.18 10.52 -43.55
C GLY A 53 8.78 9.42 -42.68
N GLU A 54 9.09 9.73 -41.42
CA GLU A 54 9.68 8.80 -40.44
C GLU A 54 8.64 8.05 -39.59
N GLU A 55 7.35 8.28 -39.85
CA GLU A 55 6.25 7.77 -39.05
C GLU A 55 5.40 6.76 -39.82
N LEU A 56 5.02 5.69 -39.13
CA LEU A 56 4.06 4.69 -39.59
C LEU A 56 2.81 4.78 -38.71
N GLU A 57 1.70 5.15 -39.31
CA GLU A 57 0.39 5.09 -38.69
C GLU A 57 -0.24 3.70 -38.93
N LEU A 58 -0.78 3.09 -37.89
CA LEU A 58 -1.50 1.83 -37.94
C LEU A 58 -2.91 1.99 -37.36
N ARG A 59 -3.91 1.46 -38.07
CA ARG A 59 -5.27 1.27 -37.58
C ARG A 59 -5.49 -0.22 -37.37
N ILE A 60 -5.67 -0.62 -36.12
CA ILE A 60 -5.81 -2.01 -35.70
C ILE A 60 -7.19 -2.21 -35.11
N VAL A 61 -7.89 -3.23 -35.58
CA VAL A 61 -9.18 -3.68 -35.02
C VAL A 61 -8.99 -5.06 -34.42
N SER A 62 -9.57 -5.29 -33.25
CA SER A 62 -9.45 -6.58 -32.59
C SER A 62 -10.62 -6.96 -31.70
N ASP A 63 -10.65 -8.25 -31.33
CA ASP A 63 -11.50 -8.78 -30.28
C ASP A 63 -10.78 -8.83 -28.91
N ARG A 64 -11.43 -9.48 -27.94
CA ARG A 64 -10.94 -9.61 -26.55
C ARG A 64 -9.78 -10.60 -26.38
N TYR A 65 -9.52 -11.47 -27.35
CA TYR A 65 -8.52 -12.53 -27.23
C TYR A 65 -7.14 -12.05 -27.66
N VAL A 66 -7.08 -11.19 -28.68
CA VAL A 66 -5.84 -10.50 -29.07
C VAL A 66 -6.13 -9.00 -29.12
N ARG A 67 -6.03 -8.33 -27.98
CA ARG A 67 -6.35 -6.89 -27.88
C ARG A 67 -5.42 -6.03 -28.76
N ALA A 68 -5.94 -4.92 -29.28
CA ALA A 68 -5.25 -4.10 -30.27
C ALA A 68 -3.88 -3.57 -29.83
N HIS A 69 -3.67 -3.20 -28.56
CA HIS A 69 -2.33 -2.83 -28.05
C HIS A 69 -1.37 -4.03 -28.02
N SER A 70 -1.84 -5.23 -27.70
CA SER A 70 -1.02 -6.44 -27.74
C SER A 70 -0.62 -6.80 -29.17
N ALA A 71 -1.54 -6.62 -30.13
CA ALA A 71 -1.26 -6.75 -31.56
C ALA A 71 -0.22 -5.74 -32.04
N LEU A 72 -0.37 -4.47 -31.66
CA LEU A 72 0.62 -3.41 -31.95
C LEU A 72 2.01 -3.79 -31.46
N LEU A 73 2.15 -4.30 -30.22
CA LEU A 73 3.45 -4.69 -29.67
C LEU A 73 4.11 -5.84 -30.44
N ARG A 74 3.31 -6.78 -30.96
CA ARG A 74 3.81 -7.85 -31.85
C ARG A 74 4.29 -7.29 -33.18
N LEU A 75 3.49 -6.44 -33.82
CA LEU A 75 3.85 -5.79 -35.09
C LEU A 75 5.09 -4.89 -34.94
N ALA A 76 5.17 -4.12 -33.86
CA ALA A 76 6.32 -3.26 -33.57
C ALA A 76 7.63 -4.04 -33.40
N LYS A 77 7.56 -5.32 -32.99
CA LYS A 77 8.72 -6.21 -32.96
C LYS A 77 9.12 -6.64 -34.39
N GLU A 78 8.18 -7.15 -35.18
CA GLU A 78 8.46 -7.59 -36.55
C GLU A 78 8.92 -6.44 -37.45
N LEU A 79 8.30 -5.26 -37.33
CA LEU A 79 8.71 -4.05 -38.05
C LEU A 79 10.11 -3.58 -37.68
N ARG A 80 10.49 -3.71 -36.39
CA ARG A 80 11.85 -3.39 -35.93
C ARG A 80 12.86 -4.35 -36.51
N ASP A 81 12.53 -5.65 -36.59
CA ASP A 81 13.43 -6.66 -37.13
C ASP A 81 13.57 -6.53 -38.66
N LEU A 82 12.50 -6.15 -39.37
CA LEU A 82 12.51 -5.84 -40.80
C LEU A 82 13.35 -4.59 -41.10
N LEU A 83 12.96 -3.44 -40.53
CA LEU A 83 13.56 -2.14 -40.83
C LEU A 83 14.96 -1.98 -40.21
N GLY A 84 15.27 -2.74 -39.15
CA GLY A 84 16.60 -2.81 -38.57
C GLY A 84 17.66 -3.32 -39.55
N ARG A 85 17.28 -4.17 -40.53
CA ARG A 85 18.18 -4.62 -41.62
C ARG A 85 18.61 -3.45 -42.52
N HIS A 86 17.77 -2.43 -42.59
CA HIS A 86 18.01 -1.18 -43.32
C HIS A 86 18.57 -0.06 -42.43
N ARG A 87 19.04 -0.40 -41.22
CA ARG A 87 19.56 0.54 -40.20
C ARG A 87 18.54 1.58 -39.73
N LEU A 88 17.25 1.28 -39.86
CA LEU A 88 16.16 2.11 -39.35
C LEU A 88 15.67 1.58 -38.01
N GLY A 89 15.97 2.30 -36.93
CA GLY A 89 15.59 1.93 -35.57
C GLY A 89 14.25 2.51 -35.15
N LEU A 90 13.40 1.72 -34.49
CA LEU A 90 12.18 2.21 -33.84
C LEU A 90 12.55 3.11 -32.64
N ARG A 91 12.18 4.38 -32.69
CA ARG A 91 12.48 5.41 -31.68
C ARG A 91 11.39 5.57 -30.63
N GLY A 92 10.15 5.23 -30.96
CA GLY A 92 9.05 5.25 -30.01
C GLY A 92 7.73 4.80 -30.64
N MET A 93 6.73 4.59 -29.79
CA MET A 93 5.36 4.34 -30.21
C MET A 93 4.36 5.04 -29.29
N GLU A 94 3.22 5.43 -29.84
CA GLU A 94 2.10 6.00 -29.09
C GLU A 94 0.76 5.49 -29.63
N GLY A 95 -0.24 5.42 -28.76
CA GLY A 95 -1.64 5.20 -29.14
C GLY A 95 -2.37 6.53 -29.18
N GLU A 96 -2.51 7.12 -30.37
CA GLU A 96 -3.20 8.40 -30.55
C GLU A 96 -4.64 8.34 -30.05
N GLU A 97 -5.34 7.28 -30.45
CA GLU A 97 -6.72 7.03 -30.08
C GLU A 97 -6.94 5.54 -29.88
N TYR A 98 -7.54 5.18 -28.74
CA TYR A 98 -7.91 3.81 -28.41
C TYR A 98 -9.41 3.78 -28.08
N ARG A 99 -10.21 3.17 -28.95
CA ARG A 99 -11.66 3.00 -28.73
C ARG A 99 -11.99 1.58 -28.30
N ILE A 100 -12.87 1.46 -27.31
CA ILE A 100 -13.33 0.19 -26.75
C ILE A 100 -14.85 0.18 -26.82
N GLU A 101 -15.39 -0.76 -27.59
CA GLU A 101 -16.84 -1.00 -27.67
C GLU A 101 -17.24 -2.07 -26.66
N LEU A 102 -18.12 -1.68 -25.74
CA LEU A 102 -18.65 -2.46 -24.65
C LEU A 102 -20.16 -2.68 -24.86
N PRO A 103 -20.70 -3.88 -24.56
CA PRO A 103 -22.13 -4.10 -24.64
C PRO A 103 -22.90 -3.27 -23.59
N SER A 104 -22.30 -3.03 -22.43
CA SER A 104 -22.84 -2.18 -21.38
C SER A 104 -21.72 -1.62 -20.51
N LEU A 105 -22.01 -0.54 -19.80
CA LEU A 105 -21.16 0.03 -18.75
C LEU A 105 -22.03 0.25 -17.52
N PRO A 106 -21.80 -0.46 -16.40
CA PRO A 106 -22.53 -0.23 -15.16
C PRO A 106 -22.33 1.22 -14.66
N GLY A 107 -23.35 1.82 -14.04
CA GLY A 107 -23.27 3.21 -13.56
C GLY A 107 -22.12 3.45 -12.57
N GLU A 108 -21.87 2.50 -11.67
CA GLU A 108 -20.77 2.51 -10.71
C GLU A 108 -19.39 2.51 -11.40
N ALA A 109 -19.24 1.75 -12.49
CA ALA A 109 -18.03 1.76 -13.29
C ALA A 109 -17.85 3.13 -13.98
N GLU A 110 -18.92 3.73 -14.48
CA GLU A 110 -18.85 5.04 -15.13
C GLU A 110 -18.45 6.17 -14.17
N ASP A 111 -18.94 6.14 -12.93
CA ASP A 111 -18.54 7.12 -11.90
C ASP A 111 -17.03 7.05 -11.60
N LEU A 112 -16.47 5.83 -11.51
CA LEU A 112 -15.03 5.64 -11.34
C LEU A 112 -14.21 6.13 -12.52
N LEU A 113 -14.78 6.06 -13.71
CA LEU A 113 -14.09 6.49 -14.91
C LEU A 113 -14.08 8.01 -15.05
N ARG A 114 -15.09 8.77 -14.57
CA ARG A 114 -15.21 10.25 -14.73
C ARG A 114 -13.94 11.07 -14.44
N GLY A 115 -13.02 10.59 -13.61
CA GLY A 115 -11.75 11.26 -13.29
C GLY A 115 -10.57 10.95 -14.24
N LEU A 116 -10.71 10.00 -15.16
CA LEU A 116 -9.66 9.61 -16.10
C LEU A 116 -9.74 10.42 -17.41
N ARG A 117 -8.61 10.60 -18.10
CA ARG A 117 -8.56 11.21 -19.44
C ARG A 117 -9.17 10.28 -20.50
N HIS A 118 -10.48 10.22 -20.57
CA HIS A 118 -11.24 9.38 -21.50
C HIS A 118 -12.57 10.04 -21.88
N GLU A 119 -13.10 9.71 -23.06
CA GLU A 119 -14.45 10.09 -23.49
C GLU A 119 -15.37 8.87 -23.45
N VAL A 120 -16.56 9.01 -22.84
CA VAL A 120 -17.62 7.99 -22.89
C VAL A 120 -18.71 8.46 -23.85
N ARG A 121 -19.10 7.61 -24.81
CA ARG A 121 -20.25 7.85 -25.69
C ARG A 121 -21.20 6.67 -25.61
N ARG A 122 -22.48 6.95 -25.36
CA ARG A 122 -23.55 5.94 -25.37
C ARG A 122 -24.23 5.93 -26.73
N GLY A 123 -24.40 4.74 -27.30
CA GLY A 123 -25.17 4.50 -28.52
C GLY A 123 -26.30 3.50 -28.25
N GLU A 124 -27.08 3.20 -29.29
CA GLU A 124 -28.21 2.25 -29.20
C GLU A 124 -27.76 0.80 -28.91
N GLU A 125 -26.56 0.42 -29.35
CA GLU A 125 -26.04 -0.95 -29.24
C GLU A 125 -24.99 -1.14 -28.11
N GLY A 126 -24.70 -0.10 -27.33
CA GLY A 126 -23.74 -0.19 -26.21
C GLY A 126 -23.00 1.11 -25.88
N VAL A 127 -21.80 0.97 -25.31
CA VAL A 127 -20.98 2.08 -24.82
C VAL A 127 -19.61 2.07 -25.50
N VAL A 128 -19.15 3.23 -25.94
CA VAL A 128 -17.81 3.44 -26.51
C VAL A 128 -16.96 4.25 -25.55
N LEU A 129 -15.88 3.64 -25.06
CA LEU A 129 -14.83 4.33 -24.29
C LEU A 129 -13.69 4.72 -25.23
N THR A 130 -13.26 5.99 -25.18
CA THR A 130 -12.13 6.49 -25.99
C THR A 130 -11.02 7.02 -25.09
N LEU A 131 -9.82 6.45 -25.22
CA LEU A 131 -8.58 6.99 -24.63
C LEU A 131 -7.80 7.73 -25.70
N ARG A 132 -7.16 8.85 -25.33
CA ARG A 132 -6.29 9.61 -26.23
C ARG A 132 -4.88 9.74 -25.65
N GLY A 133 -3.86 9.67 -26.50
CA GLY A 133 -2.47 9.92 -26.13
C GLY A 133 -1.88 8.89 -25.16
N LEU A 134 -2.10 7.61 -25.43
CA LEU A 134 -1.47 6.52 -24.66
C LEU A 134 0.03 6.46 -24.95
N SER A 135 0.85 6.56 -23.91
CA SER A 135 2.30 6.41 -24.03
C SER A 135 2.69 4.97 -24.34
N GLU A 136 3.92 4.75 -24.81
CA GLU A 136 4.50 3.39 -24.94
C GLU A 136 4.42 2.61 -23.61
N SER A 137 4.59 3.29 -22.48
CA SER A 137 4.47 2.68 -21.16
C SER A 137 3.05 2.19 -20.88
N ASP A 138 2.02 2.98 -21.23
CA ASP A 138 0.61 2.59 -21.05
C ASP A 138 0.24 1.37 -21.88
N LEU A 139 0.72 1.32 -23.13
CA LEU A 139 0.51 0.21 -24.05
C LEU A 139 1.18 -1.08 -23.56
N ARG A 140 2.35 -0.98 -22.91
CA ARG A 140 3.11 -2.13 -22.41
C ARG A 140 2.67 -2.61 -21.03
N ARG A 141 2.21 -1.71 -20.14
CA ARG A 141 1.91 -2.01 -18.73
C ARG A 141 0.44 -2.34 -18.47
N GLY A 142 -0.30 -2.76 -19.51
CA GLY A 142 -1.68 -3.24 -19.37
C GLY A 142 -2.64 -2.17 -18.84
N THR A 143 -2.42 -0.88 -19.14
CA THR A 143 -3.35 0.20 -18.75
C THR A 143 -4.74 -0.04 -19.34
N VAL A 144 -4.80 -0.43 -20.62
CA VAL A 144 -6.06 -0.77 -21.30
C VAL A 144 -6.73 -2.00 -20.66
N ASP A 145 -5.96 -3.02 -20.30
CA ASP A 145 -6.49 -4.24 -19.70
C ASP A 145 -7.13 -3.97 -18.34
N ARG A 146 -6.50 -3.11 -17.53
CA ARG A 146 -7.05 -2.67 -16.24
C ARG A 146 -8.30 -1.82 -16.42
N LEU A 147 -8.33 -0.93 -17.40
CA LEU A 147 -9.54 -0.17 -17.75
C LEU A 147 -10.70 -1.09 -18.12
N VAL A 148 -10.44 -2.08 -18.99
CA VAL A 148 -11.45 -3.08 -19.38
C VAL A 148 -11.94 -3.86 -18.17
N SER A 149 -11.04 -4.27 -17.28
CA SER A 149 -11.41 -4.95 -16.05
C SER A 149 -12.30 -4.09 -15.15
N LEU A 150 -12.01 -2.79 -15.02
CA LEU A 150 -12.84 -1.84 -14.25
C LEU A 150 -14.21 -1.62 -14.91
N ALA A 151 -14.26 -1.58 -16.25
CA ALA A 151 -15.51 -1.42 -16.99
C ALA A 151 -16.40 -2.68 -16.94
N GLU A 152 -15.80 -3.88 -16.97
CA GLU A 152 -16.53 -5.16 -16.84
C GLU A 152 -16.93 -5.46 -15.39
N ARG A 153 -16.14 -5.01 -14.42
CA ARG A 153 -16.36 -5.21 -13.00
C ARG A 153 -16.35 -3.83 -12.35
N ALA A 154 -17.53 -3.24 -12.20
CA ALA A 154 -17.68 -2.23 -11.18
C ALA A 154 -17.21 -2.87 -9.86
N PRO A 155 -16.23 -2.28 -9.14
CA PRO A 155 -15.99 -2.69 -7.78
C PRO A 155 -17.32 -2.52 -7.05
N ALA A 156 -17.70 -3.51 -6.25
CA ALA A 156 -18.91 -3.41 -5.44
C ALA A 156 -18.86 -2.08 -4.67
N ALA A 157 -20.01 -1.40 -4.55
CA ALA A 157 -20.13 -0.31 -3.61
C ALA A 157 -19.57 -0.76 -2.25
N PRO A 158 -18.79 0.08 -1.53
CA PRO A 158 -18.36 -0.25 -0.19
C PRO A 158 -19.60 -0.67 0.60
N GLN A 159 -19.61 -1.92 1.05
CA GLN A 159 -20.63 -2.40 1.97
C GLN A 159 -20.38 -1.74 3.34
N GLY A 160 -21.18 -2.01 4.35
CA GLY A 160 -20.82 -1.57 5.69
C GLY A 160 -19.72 -2.49 6.21
N VAL A 161 -18.66 -1.93 6.82
CA VAL A 161 -17.65 -2.70 7.57
C VAL A 161 -18.38 -3.72 8.45
N GLN A 162 -18.25 -5.01 8.12
CA GLN A 162 -18.88 -6.06 8.90
C GLN A 162 -18.35 -5.99 10.33
N ALA A 163 -19.25 -6.04 11.31
CA ALA A 163 -18.87 -6.02 12.71
C ALA A 163 -17.86 -7.15 12.98
N PRO A 164 -16.72 -6.86 13.61
CA PRO A 164 -15.67 -7.83 13.82
C PRO A 164 -16.21 -9.01 14.62
N ARG A 165 -15.90 -10.23 14.18
CA ARG A 165 -16.38 -11.44 14.85
C ARG A 165 -15.43 -11.79 16.00
N VAL A 166 -15.95 -11.79 17.23
CA VAL A 166 -15.18 -12.23 18.40
C VAL A 166 -14.91 -13.73 18.31
N VAL A 167 -13.63 -14.10 18.41
CA VAL A 167 -13.13 -15.49 18.40
C VAL A 167 -12.87 -15.97 19.81
N ARG A 168 -12.33 -15.08 20.65
CA ARG A 168 -11.94 -15.37 22.03
C ARG A 168 -12.05 -14.10 22.86
N GLU A 169 -12.43 -14.23 24.12
CA GLU A 169 -12.45 -13.14 25.09
C GLU A 169 -12.05 -13.68 26.46
N GLU A 170 -11.24 -12.93 27.20
CA GLU A 170 -10.86 -13.24 28.57
C GLU A 170 -11.04 -12.01 29.46
N GLU A 171 -11.69 -12.20 30.62
CA GLU A 171 -12.09 -11.11 31.52
C GLU A 171 -10.92 -10.46 32.28
N GLY A 172 -9.78 -11.12 32.44
CA GLY A 172 -8.65 -10.60 33.21
C GLY A 172 -8.97 -10.40 34.70
N VAL A 173 -8.34 -9.41 35.34
CA VAL A 173 -8.66 -8.98 36.71
C VAL A 173 -9.58 -7.75 36.70
N PRO A 174 -10.29 -7.42 37.80
CA PRO A 174 -11.09 -6.20 37.87
C PRO A 174 -10.24 -4.94 37.66
N PRO A 175 -10.70 -3.96 36.87
CA PRO A 175 -9.97 -2.72 36.64
C PRO A 175 -9.81 -1.94 37.95
N LEU A 176 -8.62 -1.35 38.14
CA LEU A 176 -8.27 -0.53 39.31
C LEU A 176 -8.52 0.96 39.07
N PHE A 177 -8.84 1.34 37.83
CA PHE A 177 -9.08 2.71 37.40
C PHE A 177 -10.33 2.78 36.51
N SER A 178 -11.09 3.87 36.66
CA SER A 178 -12.35 4.09 35.94
C SER A 178 -12.40 5.41 35.16
N GLY A 179 -11.36 6.25 35.27
CA GLY A 179 -11.29 7.54 34.57
C GLY A 179 -10.72 7.42 33.15
N ASN A 180 -10.74 8.52 32.41
CA ASN A 180 -10.05 8.62 31.13
C ASN A 180 -8.55 8.83 31.37
N PRO A 181 -7.66 7.87 31.01
CA PRO A 181 -6.24 8.01 31.27
C PRO A 181 -5.60 9.15 30.47
N THR A 182 -6.15 9.53 29.31
CA THR A 182 -5.59 10.63 28.49
C THR A 182 -5.75 11.96 29.21
N GLU A 183 -6.95 12.27 29.69
CA GLU A 183 -7.24 13.49 30.46
C GLU A 183 -6.44 13.54 31.76
N GLU A 184 -6.29 12.40 32.42
CA GLU A 184 -5.51 12.26 33.65
C GLU A 184 -4.01 12.53 33.41
N MET A 185 -3.45 11.96 32.33
CA MET A 185 -2.06 12.19 31.93
C MET A 185 -1.82 13.66 31.57
N GLU A 186 -2.72 14.30 30.83
CA GLU A 186 -2.61 15.71 30.49
C GLU A 186 -2.65 16.58 31.75
N ARG A 187 -3.60 16.33 32.65
CA ARG A 187 -3.70 17.08 33.92
C ARG A 187 -2.44 16.99 34.76
N ARG A 188 -1.74 15.84 34.74
CA ARG A 188 -0.48 15.62 35.46
C ARG A 188 0.77 16.05 34.66
N GLY A 189 0.61 16.56 33.45
CA GLY A 189 1.73 16.95 32.58
C GLY A 189 2.56 15.78 32.06
N TRP A 190 2.03 14.56 32.05
CA TRP A 190 2.68 13.41 31.41
C TRP A 190 2.65 13.53 29.89
N ILE A 191 1.62 14.19 29.36
CA ILE A 191 1.46 14.51 27.94
C ILE A 191 0.94 15.93 27.79
N GLN A 192 1.10 16.49 26.60
CA GLN A 192 0.52 17.79 26.23
C GLN A 192 0.14 17.77 24.75
N GLU A 193 -1.01 18.32 24.39
CA GLU A 193 -1.34 18.51 22.97
C GLU A 193 -0.26 19.34 22.26
N PHE A 194 0.15 18.88 21.08
CA PHE A 194 1.07 19.61 20.22
C PHE A 194 0.28 20.42 19.18
N PRO A 195 0.80 21.58 18.68
CA PRO A 195 0.03 22.43 17.77
C PRO A 195 -0.46 21.74 16.47
N GLY A 196 0.20 20.67 16.04
CA GLY A 196 -0.26 19.88 14.91
C GLY A 196 -1.39 18.93 15.28
N ARG A 197 -2.40 18.84 14.41
CA ARG A 197 -3.60 18.03 14.65
C ARG A 197 -3.24 16.58 14.97
N GLY A 198 -3.78 16.07 16.07
CA GLY A 198 -3.59 14.66 16.48
C GLY A 198 -2.15 14.32 16.89
N GLN A 199 -1.32 15.31 17.21
CA GLN A 199 0.03 15.12 17.72
C GLN A 199 0.10 15.49 19.21
N TRP A 200 0.99 14.81 19.93
CA TRP A 200 1.16 14.97 21.37
C TRP A 200 2.64 15.02 21.72
N LEU A 201 2.98 15.87 22.69
CA LEU A 201 4.25 15.81 23.39
C LEU A 201 4.13 14.78 24.51
N TYR A 202 5.14 13.92 24.62
CA TYR A 202 5.21 12.87 25.65
C TYR A 202 6.32 13.19 26.64
N GLY A 203 5.94 13.46 27.89
CA GLY A 203 6.86 13.73 28.99
C GLY A 203 7.55 12.46 29.52
N PRO A 204 8.51 12.60 30.44
CA PRO A 204 9.33 11.49 30.92
C PRO A 204 8.54 10.29 31.47
N PRO A 205 7.50 10.45 32.33
CA PRO A 205 6.77 9.30 32.86
C PRO A 205 6.06 8.48 31.78
N PHE A 206 5.50 9.14 30.76
CA PHE A 206 4.91 8.45 29.61
C PHE A 206 5.97 7.69 28.82
N ALA A 207 7.11 8.34 28.54
CA ALA A 207 8.19 7.75 27.76
C ALA A 207 8.78 6.50 28.46
N GLU A 208 8.97 6.56 29.77
CA GLU A 208 9.44 5.43 30.58
C GLU A 208 8.46 4.25 30.54
N LEU A 209 7.17 4.51 30.71
CA LEU A 209 6.14 3.48 30.61
C LEU A 209 6.06 2.88 29.20
N LEU A 210 6.12 3.72 28.15
CA LEU A 210 6.16 3.27 26.76
C LEU A 210 7.34 2.32 26.52
N TRP A 211 8.53 2.64 27.03
CA TRP A 211 9.71 1.78 26.90
C TRP A 211 9.63 0.51 27.73
N ALA A 212 9.03 0.55 28.91
CA ALA A 212 8.75 -0.64 29.70
C ALA A 212 7.79 -1.60 28.96
N VAL A 213 6.72 -1.06 28.36
CA VAL A 213 5.76 -1.82 27.54
C VAL A 213 6.41 -2.38 26.28
N GLU A 214 7.18 -1.56 25.53
CA GLU A 214 7.95 -2.05 24.38
C GLU A 214 8.91 -3.17 24.79
N GLY A 215 9.64 -3.00 25.91
CA GLY A 215 10.55 -4.00 26.44
C GLY A 215 9.87 -5.33 26.77
N LEU A 216 8.68 -5.29 27.38
CA LEU A 216 7.87 -6.48 27.65
C LEU A 216 7.43 -7.19 26.37
N ILE A 217 6.91 -6.45 25.39
CA ILE A 217 6.52 -7.03 24.09
C ILE A 217 7.73 -7.69 23.43
N LEU A 218 8.89 -7.01 23.43
CA LEU A 218 10.11 -7.55 22.85
C LEU A 218 10.57 -8.84 23.54
N GLU A 219 10.51 -8.90 24.86
CA GLU A 219 10.97 -10.04 25.65
C GLU A 219 10.03 -11.24 25.61
N GLU A 220 8.73 -11.00 25.68
CA GLU A 220 7.73 -12.07 25.84
C GLU A 220 7.21 -12.59 24.49
N VAL A 221 7.18 -11.72 23.47
CA VAL A 221 6.60 -12.02 22.16
C VAL A 221 7.68 -12.11 21.08
N VAL A 222 8.48 -11.05 20.90
CA VAL A 222 9.29 -10.88 19.68
C VAL A 222 10.56 -11.74 19.69
N ARG A 223 11.39 -11.61 20.72
CA ARG A 223 12.68 -12.30 20.82
C ARG A 223 12.55 -13.83 20.94
N PRO A 224 11.59 -14.39 21.69
CA PRO A 224 11.42 -15.85 21.77
C PRO A 224 11.04 -16.50 20.44
N LEU A 225 10.45 -15.74 19.52
CA LEU A 225 10.14 -16.20 18.16
C LEU A 225 11.30 -15.99 17.18
N GLY A 226 12.45 -15.47 17.65
CA GLY A 226 13.65 -15.30 16.84
C GLY A 226 13.56 -14.17 15.81
N PHE A 227 12.73 -13.16 16.04
CA PHE A 227 12.73 -11.95 15.22
C PHE A 227 14.01 -11.13 15.47
N ARG A 228 14.56 -10.55 14.41
CA ARG A 228 15.75 -9.71 14.47
C ARG A 228 15.42 -8.25 14.20
N GLU A 229 16.07 -7.35 14.93
CA GLU A 229 15.84 -5.91 14.76
C GLU A 229 16.41 -5.42 13.42
N ALA A 230 15.62 -4.58 12.75
CA ALA A 230 15.99 -3.83 11.56
C ALA A 230 15.51 -2.38 11.72
N LEU A 231 16.15 -1.45 11.01
CA LEU A 231 15.75 -0.04 10.99
C LEU A 231 15.13 0.26 9.62
N PHE A 232 13.82 0.49 9.62
CA PHE A 232 13.07 0.78 8.40
C PHE A 232 12.92 2.29 8.18
N PRO A 233 13.17 2.80 6.95
CA PRO A 233 12.83 4.17 6.58
C PRO A 233 11.38 4.52 6.91
N LYS A 234 11.14 5.77 7.32
CA LYS A 234 9.79 6.31 7.59
C LYS A 234 9.32 7.34 6.56
N LEU A 235 10.20 7.67 5.61
CA LEU A 235 9.90 8.47 4.44
C LEU A 235 9.84 7.53 3.23
N ILE A 236 8.63 7.21 2.77
CA ILE A 236 8.37 6.13 1.82
C ILE A 236 8.17 6.74 0.42
N PRO A 237 8.98 6.38 -0.59
CA PRO A 237 8.77 6.87 -1.94
C PRO A 237 7.39 6.47 -2.48
N LEU A 238 6.73 7.37 -3.23
CA LEU A 238 5.45 7.06 -3.88
C LEU A 238 5.54 5.85 -4.81
N GLU A 239 6.70 5.59 -5.42
CA GLU A 239 6.92 4.39 -6.24
C GLU A 239 6.96 3.09 -5.43
N VAL A 240 7.36 3.14 -4.15
CA VAL A 240 7.23 2.00 -3.23
C VAL A 240 5.77 1.87 -2.81
N MET A 241 5.12 2.98 -2.47
CA MET A 241 3.72 2.99 -2.06
C MET A 241 2.76 2.51 -3.16
N ARG A 242 3.09 2.78 -4.43
CA ARG A 242 2.37 2.27 -5.61
C ARG A 242 2.35 0.74 -5.70
N LYS A 243 3.31 0.07 -5.05
CA LYS A 243 3.37 -1.41 -4.96
C LYS A 243 2.64 -1.95 -3.73
N MET A 244 2.02 -1.10 -2.90
CA MET A 244 1.24 -1.49 -1.74
C MET A 244 -0.26 -1.44 -2.09
N PRO A 245 -0.88 -2.55 -2.55
CA PRO A 245 -2.27 -2.50 -3.02
C PRO A 245 -3.22 -2.23 -1.86
N GLY A 246 -4.22 -1.36 -2.09
CA GLY A 246 -5.16 -0.90 -1.07
C GLY A 246 -4.75 0.39 -0.36
N TYR A 247 -3.60 0.98 -0.72
CA TYR A 247 -3.13 2.24 -0.14
C TYR A 247 -3.34 3.43 -1.08
N LEU A 248 -2.45 3.69 -2.05
CA LEU A 248 -2.61 4.84 -2.95
C LEU A 248 -3.89 4.72 -3.81
N ASP A 249 -4.32 3.50 -4.10
CA ASP A 249 -5.55 3.22 -4.83
C ASP A 249 -6.75 2.97 -3.90
N GLY A 250 -6.55 2.80 -2.59
CA GLY A 250 -7.62 2.53 -1.62
C GLY A 250 -7.95 3.72 -0.72
N ILE A 251 -6.96 4.20 0.03
CA ILE A 251 -7.09 5.25 1.05
C ILE A 251 -6.05 6.38 0.85
N PRO A 252 -5.95 7.00 -0.35
CA PRO A 252 -5.01 8.10 -0.59
C PRO A 252 -5.21 9.30 0.35
N GLU A 253 -6.44 9.50 0.85
CA GLU A 253 -6.81 10.54 1.81
C GLU A 253 -6.29 10.28 3.23
N GLY A 254 -5.83 9.08 3.55
CA GLY A 254 -5.34 8.68 4.88
C GLY A 254 -3.85 8.92 5.11
N MET A 255 -3.14 9.57 4.18
CA MET A 255 -1.67 9.69 4.19
C MET A 255 -1.19 11.14 4.20
N TYR A 256 -0.03 11.37 4.82
CA TYR A 256 0.72 12.62 4.70
C TYR A 256 1.69 12.54 3.52
N TYR A 257 1.57 13.48 2.59
CA TYR A 257 2.44 13.60 1.42
C TYR A 257 3.61 14.54 1.72
N VAL A 258 4.79 14.18 1.22
CA VAL A 258 6.03 14.92 1.48
C VAL A 258 6.63 15.40 0.16
N CYS A 259 6.86 16.71 0.10
CA CYS A 259 7.53 17.40 -0.99
C CYS A 259 9.00 17.65 -0.64
N SER A 260 9.87 17.67 -1.65
CA SER A 260 11.28 18.03 -1.49
C SER A 260 11.55 19.44 -2.03
N PRO A 261 12.53 20.18 -1.48
CA PRO A 261 13.01 21.39 -2.13
C PRO A 261 13.72 21.07 -3.46
N PRO A 262 13.68 21.97 -4.45
CA PRO A 262 14.49 21.88 -5.66
C PRO A 262 15.99 22.08 -5.35
N ARG A 263 16.86 21.74 -6.30
CA ARG A 263 18.32 21.93 -6.17
C ARG A 263 18.76 23.40 -6.26
N ASP A 264 17.96 24.25 -6.89
CA ASP A 264 18.31 25.67 -7.06
C ASP A 264 18.33 26.38 -5.69
N PRO A 265 19.50 26.91 -5.25
CA PRO A 265 19.59 27.62 -3.98
C PRO A 265 18.75 28.91 -3.93
N GLN A 266 18.35 29.46 -5.09
CA GLN A 266 17.55 30.68 -5.19
C GLN A 266 16.04 30.43 -5.17
N ALA A 267 15.57 29.19 -5.29
CA ALA A 267 14.14 28.85 -5.37
C ALA A 267 13.30 29.36 -4.18
N PHE A 268 13.93 29.57 -3.01
CA PHE A 268 13.26 30.07 -1.79
C PHE A 268 13.51 31.55 -1.52
N SER A 269 14.11 32.32 -2.45
CA SER A 269 14.52 33.71 -2.17
C SER A 269 13.35 34.61 -1.80
N GLU A 270 12.27 34.53 -2.57
CA GLU A 270 11.04 35.29 -2.31
C GLU A 270 10.36 34.85 -1.02
N PHE A 271 10.18 33.54 -0.82
CA PHE A 271 9.65 32.97 0.42
C PHE A 271 10.42 33.46 1.66
N LYS A 272 11.76 33.42 1.62
CA LYS A 272 12.62 33.90 2.71
C LYS A 272 12.46 35.40 2.97
N ALA A 273 12.41 36.21 1.92
CA ALA A 273 12.22 37.65 2.06
C ALA A 273 10.87 37.95 2.73
N GLU A 274 9.81 37.25 2.30
CA GLU A 274 8.46 37.43 2.82
C GLU A 274 8.29 36.99 4.27
N VAL A 275 8.87 35.84 4.64
CA VAL A 275 8.88 35.39 6.05
C VAL A 275 9.62 36.39 6.94
N ARG A 276 10.76 36.93 6.49
CA ARG A 276 11.51 37.93 7.26
C ARG A 276 10.75 39.24 7.42
N LEU A 277 10.14 39.74 6.34
CA LEU A 277 9.44 41.01 6.33
C LEU A 277 8.16 40.94 7.18
N ARG A 278 7.35 39.89 6.99
CA ARG A 278 6.01 39.79 7.61
C ARG A 278 6.00 38.98 8.91
N ARG A 279 7.11 38.33 9.28
CA ARG A 279 7.24 37.45 10.45
C ARG A 279 6.16 36.37 10.53
N ARG A 280 5.72 35.87 9.36
CA ARG A 280 4.72 34.80 9.22
C ARG A 280 5.06 33.92 8.03
N VAL A 281 4.60 32.67 8.07
CA VAL A 281 4.72 31.74 6.94
C VAL A 281 3.76 32.16 5.83
N VAL A 282 4.21 32.06 4.57
CA VAL A 282 3.39 32.27 3.37
C VAL A 282 3.29 30.94 2.61
N PRO A 283 2.26 30.12 2.88
CA PRO A 283 2.15 28.75 2.35
C PRO A 283 2.12 28.67 0.82
N GLU A 284 1.59 29.68 0.15
CA GLU A 284 1.46 29.73 -1.30
C GLU A 284 2.84 29.76 -1.96
N LEU A 285 3.72 30.65 -1.48
CA LEU A 285 5.11 30.74 -1.94
C LEU A 285 5.91 29.48 -1.61
N LEU A 286 5.62 28.85 -0.47
CA LEU A 286 6.24 27.57 -0.13
C LEU A 286 5.81 26.48 -1.12
N ARG A 287 4.52 26.41 -1.46
CA ARG A 287 3.97 25.44 -2.42
C ARG A 287 4.56 25.61 -3.81
N GLU A 288 4.77 26.86 -4.25
CA GLU A 288 5.40 27.16 -5.54
C GLU A 288 6.89 26.82 -5.58
N ALA A 289 7.58 26.96 -4.44
CA ALA A 289 9.01 26.70 -4.34
C ALA A 289 9.37 25.22 -4.23
N VAL A 290 8.48 24.34 -3.75
CA VAL A 290 8.78 22.91 -3.57
C VAL A 290 8.44 22.08 -4.81
N GLU A 291 9.15 20.96 -4.98
CA GLU A 291 8.83 19.97 -6.00
C GLU A 291 7.49 19.26 -5.71
N PRO A 292 6.85 18.65 -6.73
CA PRO A 292 5.70 17.78 -6.52
C PRO A 292 5.99 16.68 -5.47
N PRO A 293 4.96 16.22 -4.73
CA PRO A 293 5.15 15.20 -3.71
C PRO A 293 5.74 13.93 -4.33
N SER A 294 6.78 13.40 -3.69
CA SER A 294 7.50 12.20 -4.14
C SER A 294 7.57 11.10 -3.08
N TYR A 295 7.12 11.41 -1.86
CA TYR A 295 7.09 10.50 -0.73
C TYR A 295 5.79 10.63 0.06
N VAL A 296 5.52 9.65 0.91
CA VAL A 296 4.60 9.74 2.04
C VAL A 296 5.34 9.47 3.35
N LEU A 297 4.83 10.01 4.45
CA LEU A 297 5.21 9.51 5.77
C LEU A 297 4.59 8.12 5.96
N ALA A 298 5.35 7.14 6.44
CA ALA A 298 4.96 5.73 6.47
C ALA A 298 3.63 5.51 7.24
N PRO A 299 2.55 5.05 6.57
CA PRO A 299 1.30 4.68 7.23
C PRO A 299 1.23 3.19 7.64
N ALA A 300 2.04 2.33 6.99
CA ALA A 300 2.04 0.87 7.17
C ALA A 300 3.24 0.38 7.98
N GLN A 301 4.37 1.08 7.96
CA GLN A 301 5.66 0.73 8.58
C GLN A 301 6.37 -0.51 8.00
N CYS A 302 5.64 -1.46 7.42
CA CYS A 302 6.18 -2.66 6.77
C CYS A 302 6.58 -2.47 5.30
N GLU A 303 6.32 -1.32 4.68
CA GLU A 303 6.59 -1.04 3.26
C GLU A 303 8.06 -1.31 2.88
N PRO A 304 9.07 -0.89 3.68
CA PRO A 304 10.47 -1.13 3.35
C PRO A 304 10.85 -2.61 3.31
N PHE A 305 10.20 -3.46 4.11
CA PHE A 305 10.48 -4.90 4.14
C PHE A 305 10.26 -5.56 2.78
N TYR A 306 9.13 -5.29 2.13
CA TYR A 306 8.84 -5.86 0.81
C TYR A 306 9.75 -5.26 -0.26
N GLN A 307 10.10 -3.98 -0.13
CA GLN A 307 11.00 -3.31 -1.04
C GLN A 307 12.41 -3.92 -1.02
N MET A 308 12.88 -4.46 0.11
CA MET A 308 14.17 -5.18 0.21
C MET A 308 14.25 -6.38 -0.75
N PHE A 309 13.12 -7.01 -1.09
CA PHE A 309 13.05 -8.18 -1.98
C PHE A 309 12.53 -7.84 -3.38
N SER A 310 12.25 -6.57 -3.67
CA SER A 310 11.51 -6.19 -4.88
C SER A 310 12.25 -6.58 -6.16
N GLY A 311 11.56 -7.32 -7.03
CA GLY A 311 12.13 -7.86 -8.27
C GLY A 311 13.21 -8.94 -8.09
N GLY A 312 13.50 -9.32 -6.85
CA GLY A 312 14.52 -10.29 -6.48
C GLY A 312 14.06 -11.75 -6.50
N ARG A 313 15.00 -12.64 -6.21
CA ARG A 313 14.75 -14.07 -6.01
C ARG A 313 15.19 -14.51 -4.62
N VAL A 314 14.34 -15.30 -3.95
CA VAL A 314 14.63 -15.95 -2.67
C VAL A 314 14.64 -17.46 -2.83
N ARG A 315 15.27 -18.18 -1.90
CA ARG A 315 15.22 -19.65 -1.83
C ARG A 315 14.51 -20.03 -0.53
N LEU A 316 13.58 -20.98 -0.58
CA LEU A 316 12.89 -21.44 0.63
C LEU A 316 13.85 -21.99 1.70
N GLU A 317 15.02 -22.48 1.28
CA GLU A 317 16.06 -22.97 2.19
C GLU A 317 16.67 -21.85 3.06
N ASP A 318 16.54 -20.59 2.64
CA ASP A 318 17.00 -19.41 3.40
C ASP A 318 15.85 -18.76 4.21
N LEU A 319 14.64 -19.37 4.20
CA LEU A 319 13.43 -18.88 4.86
C LEU A 319 13.12 -19.68 6.15
N PRO A 320 12.44 -19.08 7.16
CA PRO A 320 11.79 -17.78 7.11
C PRO A 320 12.71 -16.61 7.44
N VAL A 321 12.47 -15.47 6.78
CA VAL A 321 13.00 -14.18 7.23
C VAL A 321 12.02 -13.60 8.26
N LYS A 322 12.52 -13.19 9.43
CA LYS A 322 11.75 -12.60 10.52
C LYS A 322 12.45 -11.34 11.04
N LEU A 323 11.89 -10.16 10.73
CA LEU A 323 12.44 -8.88 11.15
C LEU A 323 11.42 -8.07 11.96
N PHE A 324 11.89 -7.21 12.85
CA PHE A 324 11.04 -6.21 13.49
C PHE A 324 11.68 -4.83 13.45
N ASP A 325 10.84 -3.80 13.44
CA ASP A 325 11.26 -2.39 13.46
C ASP A 325 10.47 -1.59 14.50
N ARG A 326 11.17 -0.72 15.23
CA ARG A 326 10.61 0.24 16.19
C ARG A 326 11.31 1.61 16.12
N SER A 327 11.90 1.90 14.95
CA SER A 327 12.86 3.01 14.76
C SER A 327 12.25 4.41 14.86
N GLY A 328 10.93 4.57 14.76
CA GLY A 328 10.32 5.89 14.71
C GLY A 328 8.79 5.86 14.78
N TRP A 329 8.20 6.99 14.42
CA TRP A 329 6.76 7.20 14.36
C TRP A 329 6.14 6.62 13.09
N THR A 330 4.87 6.25 13.18
CA THR A 330 3.99 5.95 12.04
C THR A 330 2.93 7.04 11.94
N TYR A 331 2.53 7.37 10.71
CA TYR A 331 1.68 8.52 10.43
C TYR A 331 0.42 8.15 9.67
N ARG A 332 -0.74 8.61 10.15
CA ARG A 332 -2.03 8.47 9.46
C ARG A 332 -2.81 9.77 9.56
N TRP A 333 -3.41 10.20 8.45
CA TRP A 333 -4.33 11.32 8.47
C TRP A 333 -5.73 10.80 8.80
N GLU A 334 -6.20 11.05 10.02
CA GLU A 334 -7.50 10.58 10.51
C GLU A 334 -8.55 11.67 10.26
N GLY A 335 -9.09 11.71 9.04
CA GLY A 335 -10.03 12.75 8.59
C GLY A 335 -11.25 12.95 9.50
N GLY A 336 -11.69 11.89 10.18
CA GLY A 336 -12.81 11.87 11.12
C GLY A 336 -12.55 12.48 12.51
N GLY A 337 -11.33 12.93 12.80
CA GLY A 337 -10.96 13.52 14.08
C GLY A 337 -9.94 12.70 14.87
N ALA A 338 -9.05 13.39 15.58
CA ALA A 338 -8.22 12.78 16.60
C ALA A 338 -9.04 12.61 17.88
N GLU A 339 -8.89 11.49 18.57
CA GLU A 339 -9.58 11.19 19.84
C GLU A 339 -8.50 10.82 20.87
N GLY A 340 -8.13 11.79 21.71
CA GLY A 340 -7.10 11.62 22.73
C GLY A 340 -5.84 10.93 22.18
N LEU A 341 -5.36 9.92 22.92
CA LEU A 341 -4.26 9.04 22.50
C LEU A 341 -4.71 7.71 21.85
N ILE A 342 -6.01 7.46 21.73
CA ILE A 342 -6.53 6.22 21.11
C ILE A 342 -6.60 6.33 19.57
N ARG A 343 -6.70 7.56 19.05
CA ARG A 343 -6.69 7.86 17.62
C ARG A 343 -5.86 9.12 17.35
N THR A 344 -4.57 8.95 17.09
CA THR A 344 -3.62 10.04 16.80
C THR A 344 -3.15 10.02 15.35
N HIS A 345 -2.62 11.16 14.89
CA HIS A 345 -2.02 11.25 13.57
C HIS A 345 -0.57 10.76 13.52
N GLU A 346 0.08 10.75 14.68
CA GLU A 346 1.45 10.31 14.90
C GLU A 346 1.44 9.33 16.08
N PHE A 347 1.96 8.12 15.89
CA PHE A 347 1.94 7.07 16.92
C PHE A 347 3.16 6.16 16.87
N ARG A 348 3.44 5.49 17.98
CA ARG A 348 4.51 4.50 18.13
C ARG A 348 3.98 3.10 17.90
N ARG A 349 4.81 2.27 17.26
CA ARG A 349 4.53 0.86 17.05
C ARG A 349 5.81 0.04 16.88
N ILE A 350 5.76 -1.20 17.36
CA ILE A 350 6.68 -2.27 16.96
C ILE A 350 6.02 -3.02 15.80
N GLU A 351 6.66 -3.02 14.63
CA GLU A 351 6.18 -3.73 13.43
C GLU A 351 7.03 -4.97 13.18
N LEU A 352 6.42 -6.16 13.26
CA LEU A 352 7.03 -7.44 12.91
C LEU A 352 6.65 -7.77 11.47
N VAL A 353 7.61 -8.24 10.68
CA VAL A 353 7.43 -8.61 9.28
C VAL A 353 8.14 -9.92 8.99
N PHE A 354 7.51 -10.75 8.17
CA PHE A 354 8.04 -12.06 7.86
C PHE A 354 7.71 -12.52 6.44
N LEU A 355 8.61 -13.34 5.88
CA LEU A 355 8.53 -13.96 4.56
C LEU A 355 8.92 -15.43 4.71
N GLY A 356 8.10 -16.35 4.20
CA GLY A 356 8.28 -17.80 4.37
C GLY A 356 7.45 -18.62 3.39
N SER A 357 7.45 -19.94 3.56
CA SER A 357 6.39 -20.79 3.00
C SER A 357 5.03 -20.40 3.60
N PRO A 358 3.90 -20.72 2.95
CA PRO A 358 2.57 -20.51 3.53
C PRO A 358 2.45 -21.02 4.97
N GLU A 359 2.93 -22.24 5.22
CA GLU A 359 2.88 -22.90 6.52
C GLU A 359 3.74 -22.17 7.55
N GLN A 360 4.96 -21.77 7.19
CA GLN A 360 5.85 -21.01 8.06
C GLN A 360 5.23 -19.65 8.43
N VAL A 361 4.60 -18.96 7.48
CA VAL A 361 4.01 -17.63 7.69
C VAL A 361 2.81 -17.73 8.64
N VAL A 362 1.95 -18.73 8.46
CA VAL A 362 0.84 -18.98 9.38
C VAL A 362 1.37 -19.34 10.77
N GLU A 363 2.31 -20.28 10.87
CA GLU A 363 2.92 -20.69 12.15
C GLU A 363 3.54 -19.50 12.91
N ILE A 364 4.26 -18.61 12.21
CA ILE A 364 4.83 -17.40 12.81
C ILE A 364 3.73 -16.50 13.37
N ARG A 365 2.66 -16.23 12.60
CA ARG A 365 1.53 -15.41 13.05
C ARG A 365 0.84 -16.03 14.26
N GLU A 366 0.58 -17.34 14.24
CA GLU A 366 -0.01 -18.06 15.38
C GLU A 366 0.87 -17.95 16.63
N GLY A 367 2.19 -18.11 16.49
CA GLY A 367 3.14 -17.94 17.59
C GLY A 367 3.16 -16.52 18.16
N VAL A 368 3.05 -15.49 17.31
CA VAL A 368 2.89 -14.09 17.75
C VAL A 368 1.57 -13.93 18.50
N ARG A 369 0.47 -14.48 17.99
CA ARG A 369 -0.84 -14.41 18.62
C ARG A 369 -0.82 -15.02 20.02
N GLU A 370 -0.41 -16.27 20.14
CA GLU A 370 -0.42 -17.00 21.43
C GLU A 370 0.43 -16.28 22.49
N ARG A 371 1.61 -15.79 22.10
CA ARG A 371 2.47 -15.03 23.02
C ARG A 371 1.86 -13.68 23.42
N SER A 372 1.17 -13.01 22.50
CA SER A 372 0.48 -11.75 22.79
C SER A 372 -0.69 -11.94 23.74
N GLU A 373 -1.50 -12.99 23.53
CA GLU A 373 -2.57 -13.40 24.45
C GLU A 373 -2.01 -13.74 25.84
N ASN A 374 -0.92 -14.51 25.89
CA ASN A 374 -0.24 -14.84 27.15
C ASN A 374 0.29 -13.60 27.87
N LEU A 375 0.84 -12.62 27.14
CA LEU A 375 1.30 -11.35 27.72
C LEU A 375 0.13 -10.57 28.33
N LEU A 376 -1.00 -10.44 27.62
CA LEU A 376 -2.18 -9.77 28.15
C LEU A 376 -2.74 -10.47 29.40
N ARG A 377 -2.75 -11.81 29.40
CA ARG A 377 -3.14 -12.61 30.57
C ARG A 377 -2.19 -12.40 31.75
N LYS A 378 -0.88 -12.39 31.52
CA LYS A 378 0.13 -12.09 32.55
C LYS A 378 -0.04 -10.68 33.13
N LEU A 379 -0.46 -9.73 32.29
CA LEU A 379 -0.76 -8.36 32.70
C LEU A 379 -2.17 -8.20 33.28
N GLY A 380 -2.97 -9.26 33.41
CA GLY A 380 -4.32 -9.20 34.00
C GLY A 380 -5.32 -8.35 33.22
N LEU A 381 -5.02 -7.96 31.97
CA LEU A 381 -5.91 -7.10 31.20
C LEU A 381 -7.11 -7.90 30.68
N ARG A 382 -8.29 -7.28 30.61
CA ARG A 382 -9.42 -7.82 29.86
C ARG A 382 -9.17 -7.60 28.37
N TRP A 383 -9.21 -8.68 27.59
CA TRP A 383 -8.90 -8.63 26.16
C TRP A 383 -9.80 -9.54 25.34
N ARG A 384 -9.92 -9.24 24.05
CA ARG A 384 -10.56 -10.11 23.06
C ARG A 384 -9.74 -10.20 21.79
N LEU A 385 -9.91 -11.31 21.09
CA LEU A 385 -9.40 -11.55 19.75
C LEU A 385 -10.57 -11.52 18.79
N THR A 386 -10.49 -10.67 17.77
CA THR A 386 -11.51 -10.58 16.72
C THR A 386 -10.93 -10.98 15.38
N VAL A 387 -11.77 -11.56 14.51
CA VAL A 387 -11.44 -11.65 13.08
C VAL A 387 -11.84 -10.33 12.46
N ALA A 388 -10.85 -9.64 11.90
CA ALA A 388 -11.00 -8.34 11.29
C ALA A 388 -10.85 -8.42 9.77
N THR A 389 -11.45 -7.46 9.06
CA THR A 389 -11.10 -7.22 7.66
C THR A 389 -9.82 -6.37 7.67
N PRO A 390 -8.68 -6.85 7.14
CA PRO A 390 -7.44 -6.10 7.21
C PRO A 390 -7.56 -4.74 6.53
N PHE A 391 -6.91 -3.72 7.12
CA PHE A 391 -6.99 -2.31 6.71
C PHE A 391 -6.58 -2.04 5.25
N TYR A 392 -5.86 -2.95 4.61
CA TYR A 392 -5.38 -2.85 3.24
C TYR A 392 -6.27 -3.57 2.23
N LEU A 393 -7.31 -4.28 2.66
CA LEU A 393 -8.25 -4.92 1.74
C LEU A 393 -9.37 -3.94 1.42
N ARG A 394 -9.72 -3.90 0.14
CA ARG A 394 -10.98 -3.27 -0.26
C ARG A 394 -12.12 -4.19 0.13
N GLU A 395 -13.25 -3.59 0.42
CA GLU A 395 -14.42 -4.33 0.82
C GLU A 395 -14.91 -5.25 -0.31
N GLY A 396 -15.14 -6.53 0.02
CA GLY A 396 -15.42 -7.59 -0.96
C GLY A 396 -14.17 -8.35 -1.47
N GLU A 397 -12.96 -7.87 -1.19
CA GLU A 397 -11.74 -8.66 -1.39
C GLU A 397 -11.58 -9.66 -0.25
N ARG A 398 -11.32 -10.92 -0.59
CA ARG A 398 -10.95 -11.96 0.38
C ARG A 398 -9.46 -12.04 0.49
N GLU A 399 -8.96 -12.37 1.68
CA GLU A 399 -7.54 -12.63 1.87
C GLU A 399 -7.05 -13.74 0.91
N GLU A 400 -5.94 -13.46 0.24
CA GLU A 400 -5.30 -14.46 -0.61
C GLU A 400 -4.72 -15.56 0.28
N GLY A 401 -5.31 -16.76 0.26
CA GLY A 401 -4.85 -17.88 1.09
C GLY A 401 -5.95 -18.65 1.80
N GLY A 402 -7.20 -18.14 1.78
CA GLY A 402 -8.33 -18.81 2.43
C GLY A 402 -8.40 -18.51 3.94
N PRO A 403 -9.19 -19.27 4.73
CA PRO A 403 -9.43 -18.98 6.15
C PRO A 403 -8.17 -18.92 7.02
N GLU A 404 -7.10 -19.61 6.62
CA GLU A 404 -5.82 -19.62 7.34
C GLU A 404 -5.09 -18.26 7.28
N ALA A 405 -5.42 -17.44 6.27
CA ALA A 405 -4.87 -16.10 6.10
C ALA A 405 -5.58 -15.00 6.92
N ALA A 406 -6.53 -15.38 7.79
CA ALA A 406 -7.34 -14.48 8.63
C ALA A 406 -6.51 -13.36 9.27
N THR A 407 -7.00 -12.13 9.21
CA THR A 407 -6.46 -11.05 10.03
C THR A 407 -7.12 -11.07 11.39
N TYR A 408 -6.29 -10.98 12.43
CA TYR A 408 -6.77 -10.86 13.80
C TYR A 408 -6.42 -9.51 14.39
N ASP A 409 -7.41 -8.90 15.03
CA ASP A 409 -7.18 -7.77 15.90
C ASP A 409 -7.23 -8.22 17.36
N LEU A 410 -6.23 -7.79 18.12
CA LEU A 410 -6.12 -8.00 19.55
C LEU A 410 -6.51 -6.70 20.24
N GLU A 411 -7.59 -6.77 20.99
CA GLU A 411 -8.23 -5.60 21.57
C GLU A 411 -8.27 -5.70 23.09
N VAL A 412 -8.06 -4.58 23.77
CA VAL A 412 -8.16 -4.47 25.23
C VAL A 412 -9.35 -3.62 25.62
N ARG A 413 -10.00 -3.96 26.73
CA ARG A 413 -11.17 -3.24 27.22
C ARG A 413 -10.78 -1.87 27.77
N LEU A 414 -11.58 -0.84 27.47
CA LEU A 414 -11.46 0.51 28.04
C LEU A 414 -12.58 0.77 29.06
N PRO A 415 -12.34 0.58 30.38
CA PRO A 415 -13.40 0.65 31.39
C PRO A 415 -14.22 1.94 31.36
N TYR A 416 -13.56 3.09 31.13
CA TYR A 416 -14.15 4.42 31.21
C TYR A 416 -15.18 4.76 30.11
N LYS A 417 -15.23 4.03 28.99
CA LYS A 417 -16.14 4.33 27.87
C LYS A 417 -16.91 3.15 27.28
N ASP A 418 -16.93 2.02 27.99
CA ASP A 418 -17.59 0.78 27.55
C ASP A 418 -17.20 0.28 26.14
N ASP A 419 -15.95 0.51 25.73
CA ASP A 419 -15.45 0.19 24.38
C ASP A 419 -14.20 -0.70 24.41
N TRP A 420 -13.76 -1.12 23.23
CA TRP A 420 -12.55 -1.91 22.99
C TRP A 420 -11.52 -1.12 22.17
N LEU A 421 -10.25 -1.28 22.52
CA LEU A 421 -9.13 -0.64 21.85
C LEU A 421 -8.25 -1.68 21.18
N GLU A 422 -8.14 -1.63 19.86
CA GLU A 422 -7.19 -2.43 19.08
C GLU A 422 -5.74 -2.01 19.41
N VAL A 423 -5.00 -2.91 20.05
CA VAL A 423 -3.61 -2.69 20.46
C VAL A 423 -2.61 -3.46 19.60
N ALA A 424 -3.05 -4.51 18.91
CA ALA A 424 -2.25 -5.16 17.90
C ALA A 424 -3.10 -5.73 16.76
N SER A 425 -2.52 -5.75 15.55
CA SER A 425 -3.11 -6.39 14.37
C SER A 425 -2.15 -7.45 13.82
N LEU A 426 -2.66 -8.64 13.54
CA LEU A 426 -1.88 -9.85 13.22
C LEU A 426 -2.32 -10.39 11.85
N ASN A 427 -1.48 -10.18 10.84
CA ASN A 427 -1.86 -10.28 9.44
C ASN A 427 -1.06 -11.36 8.70
N VAL A 428 -1.74 -12.14 7.88
CA VAL A 428 -1.15 -12.97 6.82
C VAL A 428 -1.58 -12.40 5.48
N HIS A 429 -0.60 -12.03 4.65
CA HIS A 429 -0.88 -11.34 3.38
C HIS A 429 -1.05 -12.29 2.20
N GLY A 430 -0.75 -13.57 2.39
CA GLY A 430 -0.64 -14.51 1.28
C GLY A 430 0.42 -14.08 0.27
N GLU A 431 0.08 -14.17 -1.01
CA GLU A 431 0.93 -13.75 -2.13
C GLU A 431 0.79 -12.26 -2.48
N LYS A 432 -0.05 -11.49 -1.78
CA LYS A 432 -0.38 -10.10 -2.15
C LYS A 432 0.86 -9.25 -2.39
N PHE A 433 1.74 -9.12 -1.39
CA PHE A 433 2.97 -8.34 -1.51
C PHE A 433 4.08 -9.08 -2.26
N VAL A 434 4.03 -10.41 -2.33
CA VAL A 434 4.92 -11.20 -3.20
C VAL A 434 4.69 -10.82 -4.66
N ARG A 435 3.43 -10.79 -5.09
CA ARG A 435 3.01 -10.43 -6.45
C ARG A 435 3.28 -8.96 -6.73
N SER A 436 2.84 -8.05 -5.86
CA SER A 436 2.94 -6.61 -6.12
C SER A 436 4.37 -6.08 -6.13
N PHE A 437 5.27 -6.67 -5.32
CA PHE A 437 6.71 -6.34 -5.34
C PHE A 437 7.52 -7.20 -6.31
N GLY A 438 6.91 -8.18 -6.97
CA GLY A 438 7.55 -9.06 -7.94
C GLY A 438 8.60 -9.98 -7.32
N ILE A 439 8.40 -10.39 -6.07
CA ILE A 439 9.27 -11.31 -5.33
C ILE A 439 9.07 -12.72 -5.90
N LYS A 440 10.16 -13.44 -6.19
CA LYS A 440 10.09 -14.78 -6.78
C LYS A 440 10.84 -15.79 -5.92
N GLU A 441 10.31 -17.00 -5.83
CA GLU A 441 11.08 -18.13 -5.31
C GLU A 441 11.90 -18.78 -6.45
N ALA A 442 13.12 -19.22 -6.16
CA ALA A 442 14.08 -19.70 -7.15
C ALA A 442 13.61 -20.90 -7.99
N ARG A 443 12.77 -21.77 -7.43
CA ARG A 443 12.20 -22.97 -8.07
C ARG A 443 10.69 -22.80 -8.36
N GLY A 444 10.14 -21.60 -8.21
CA GLY A 444 8.72 -21.32 -8.44
C GLY A 444 7.79 -21.88 -7.36
N ARG A 445 8.31 -22.24 -6.18
CA ARG A 445 7.49 -22.64 -5.04
C ARG A 445 6.76 -21.43 -4.45
N ARG A 446 5.62 -21.68 -3.81
CA ARG A 446 4.83 -20.63 -3.15
C ARG A 446 5.57 -20.07 -1.95
N ILE A 447 5.51 -18.75 -1.81
CA ILE A 447 6.03 -17.99 -0.68
C ILE A 447 4.98 -16.95 -0.31
N TRP A 448 4.81 -16.71 0.99
CA TRP A 448 3.87 -15.72 1.52
C TRP A 448 4.60 -14.72 2.39
N THR A 449 3.96 -13.57 2.60
CA THR A 449 4.39 -12.58 3.59
C THR A 449 3.32 -12.42 4.68
N GLY A 450 3.73 -11.93 5.85
CA GLY A 450 2.83 -11.47 6.90
C GLY A 450 3.46 -10.35 7.72
N CYS A 451 2.63 -9.63 8.48
CA CYS A 451 3.11 -8.67 9.46
C CYS A 451 2.25 -8.66 10.72
N CYS A 452 2.84 -8.25 11.84
CA CYS A 452 2.13 -8.08 13.11
C CYS A 452 2.56 -6.75 13.72
N GLY A 453 1.61 -5.85 13.92
CA GLY A 453 1.87 -4.49 14.41
C GLY A 453 1.35 -4.29 15.81
N PHE A 454 2.19 -3.85 16.74
CA PHE A 454 1.82 -3.53 18.12
C PHE A 454 1.80 -2.02 18.32
N GLY A 455 0.63 -1.38 18.31
CA GLY A 455 0.48 0.06 18.51
C GLY A 455 0.84 0.45 19.94
N THR A 456 2.10 0.69 20.25
CA THR A 456 2.60 0.84 21.62
C THR A 456 2.06 2.07 22.33
N THR A 457 1.74 3.14 21.59
CA THR A 457 0.95 4.27 22.12
C THR A 457 -0.41 3.79 22.66
N ARG A 458 -1.13 2.94 21.92
CA ARG A 458 -2.43 2.38 22.34
C ARG A 458 -2.29 1.37 23.47
N TRP A 459 -1.23 0.56 23.48
CA TRP A 459 -0.93 -0.34 24.60
C TRP A 459 -0.79 0.42 25.92
N VAL A 460 -0.07 1.55 25.92
CA VAL A 460 0.06 2.41 27.12
C VAL A 460 -1.31 2.92 27.57
N VAL A 461 -2.14 3.40 26.63
CA VAL A 461 -3.50 3.88 26.96
C VAL A 461 -4.37 2.76 27.54
N GLY A 462 -4.38 1.59 26.92
CA GLY A 462 -5.16 0.44 27.41
C GLY A 462 -4.69 -0.04 28.77
N PHE A 463 -3.38 -0.06 29.00
CA PHE A 463 -2.78 -0.39 30.29
C PHE A 463 -3.21 0.61 31.39
N LEU A 464 -3.09 1.92 31.12
CA LEU A 464 -3.47 2.96 32.08
C LEU A 464 -4.99 3.08 32.27
N ALA A 465 -5.79 2.77 31.25
CA ALA A 465 -7.25 2.68 31.38
C ALA A 465 -7.67 1.62 32.42
N HIS A 466 -6.84 0.58 32.61
CA HIS A 466 -7.06 -0.47 33.60
C HIS A 466 -6.42 -0.15 34.95
N TYR A 467 -5.15 0.23 34.97
CA TYR A 467 -4.35 0.34 36.21
C TYR A 467 -4.30 1.75 36.80
N GLY A 468 -4.62 2.79 36.03
CA GLY A 468 -4.41 4.17 36.40
C GLY A 468 -2.92 4.56 36.39
N LEU A 469 -2.62 5.79 36.82
CA LEU A 469 -1.28 6.37 36.75
C LEU A 469 -0.43 6.15 38.02
N GLU A 470 -0.99 5.55 39.07
CA GLU A 470 -0.26 5.29 40.30
C GLU A 470 0.64 4.06 40.13
N GLU A 471 1.96 4.26 40.05
CA GLU A 471 2.91 3.16 39.78
C GLU A 471 2.78 1.97 40.73
N GLY A 472 2.37 2.22 41.99
CA GLY A 472 2.15 1.18 42.99
C GLY A 472 1.07 0.16 42.61
N SER A 473 0.11 0.51 41.75
CA SER A 473 -0.94 -0.40 41.28
C SER A 473 -0.51 -1.30 40.13
N TRP A 474 0.62 -0.98 39.48
CA TRP A 474 1.05 -1.67 38.26
C TRP A 474 1.59 -3.08 38.55
N PRO A 475 1.46 -4.04 37.62
CA PRO A 475 2.10 -5.35 37.75
C PRO A 475 3.61 -5.23 37.93
N GLU A 476 4.20 -6.12 38.72
CA GLU A 476 5.64 -6.08 39.06
C GLU A 476 6.53 -6.07 37.81
N ALA A 477 6.16 -6.82 36.78
CA ALA A 477 6.88 -6.87 35.51
C ALA A 477 6.99 -5.49 34.82
N VAL A 478 6.01 -4.61 35.01
CA VAL A 478 6.03 -3.23 34.49
C VAL A 478 6.80 -2.31 35.44
N ARG A 479 6.48 -2.34 36.75
CA ARG A 479 7.12 -1.50 37.78
C ARG A 479 8.63 -1.63 37.78
N ALA A 480 9.14 -2.86 37.78
CA ALA A 480 10.57 -3.13 37.80
C ALA A 480 11.29 -2.48 36.60
N ARG A 481 10.68 -2.52 35.41
CA ARG A 481 11.25 -1.91 34.19
C ARG A 481 11.24 -0.39 34.24
N VAL A 482 10.14 0.21 34.70
CA VAL A 482 10.04 1.67 34.85
C VAL A 482 11.06 2.18 35.86
N ARG A 483 11.19 1.51 37.03
CA ARG A 483 12.18 1.87 38.04
C ARG A 483 13.62 1.84 37.50
N VAL A 484 13.99 0.82 36.74
CA VAL A 484 15.32 0.72 36.12
C VAL A 484 15.57 1.89 35.16
N LEU A 485 14.55 2.31 34.41
CA LEU A 485 14.66 3.43 33.47
C LEU A 485 14.75 4.79 34.17
N SER A 486 14.01 4.99 35.26
CA SER A 486 13.96 6.25 36.00
C SER A 486 15.17 6.47 36.91
N THR A 487 15.73 5.39 37.49
CA THR A 487 16.83 5.47 38.48
C THR A 487 18.19 5.01 37.96
N GLY A 488 18.24 4.26 36.84
CA GLY A 488 19.47 3.65 36.33
C GLY A 488 19.98 2.47 37.16
N GLU A 489 19.35 2.14 38.28
CA GLU A 489 19.70 0.99 39.12
C GLU A 489 19.06 -0.28 38.53
N LYS A 490 19.88 -1.21 38.04
CA LYS A 490 19.42 -2.58 37.77
C LYS A 490 19.09 -3.20 39.12
N GLY A 491 17.81 -3.54 39.35
CA GLY A 491 17.39 -4.20 40.58
C GLY A 491 18.32 -5.36 40.93
N GLU A 492 18.81 -5.36 42.17
CA GLU A 492 19.66 -6.43 42.69
C GLU A 492 18.88 -7.75 42.73
N GLY A 493 19.41 -8.74 42.00
CA GLY A 493 19.36 -10.19 42.24
C GLY A 493 18.06 -10.81 42.74
#